data_AF-A0A7K2JPB6-F1
#
_entry.id   AF-A0A7K2JPB6-F1
#
_cell.length_a   1.000
_cell.length_b   1.000
_cell.length_c   1.000
_cell.angle_alpha   90.00
_cell.angle_beta   90.00
_cell.angle_gamma   90.00
#
_symmetry.space_group_name_H-M   'P 1'
#
loop_
_entity.id
_entity.type
_entity.pdbx_description
1 polymer ?
#
loop_
_entity_poly.entity_id
_entity_poly.type
_entity_poly.pdbx_seq_one_letter_code
_entity_poly.pdbx_strand_id
1 'polypeptide(L)'
;MENRRPKSAAQWVWGLVLAVVAVGLWAAWLGWDQHRDVHPDGSTTGPYEAWQVIGLVLTLLVPVSWVAFRGHGVGAVAGVAVGLTASAAYDWSDDASGLFVIGAGMVMVGSFGVSAALVAVITAVRRRGGAVSRL
;
A
#
# COMPACT_ATOMS: atom_id res chain seq x y z
N MET A 1 -31.40 -4.43 -20.69
CA MET A 1 -30.69 -4.62 -19.41
C MET A 1 -29.21 -4.38 -19.66
N GLU A 2 -28.79 -3.11 -19.56
CA GLU A 2 -27.46 -2.66 -19.99
C GLU A 2 -26.38 -3.21 -19.04
N ASN A 3 -25.52 -4.08 -19.58
CA ASN A 3 -24.48 -4.80 -18.88
C ASN A 3 -23.33 -3.87 -18.46
N ARG A 4 -23.50 -3.14 -17.34
CA ARG A 4 -22.45 -2.25 -16.74
C ARG A 4 -21.27 -3.00 -16.10
N ARG A 5 -21.06 -4.30 -16.38
CA ARG A 5 -20.14 -5.18 -15.62
C ARG A 5 -18.62 -5.09 -15.92
N PRO A 6 -18.09 -4.64 -17.09
CA PRO A 6 -16.66 -4.86 -17.37
C PRO A 6 -15.71 -3.97 -16.55
N LYS A 7 -16.11 -2.73 -16.20
CA LYS A 7 -15.25 -1.79 -15.46
C LYS A 7 -15.09 -2.17 -13.98
N SER A 8 -16.14 -2.73 -13.37
CA SER A 8 -16.12 -3.16 -11.97
C SER A 8 -15.23 -4.37 -11.77
N ALA A 9 -15.37 -5.40 -12.61
CA ALA A 9 -14.54 -6.61 -12.52
C ALA A 9 -13.05 -6.30 -12.68
N ALA A 10 -12.69 -5.49 -13.68
CA ALA A 10 -11.30 -5.06 -13.89
C ALA A 10 -10.72 -4.29 -12.68
N GLN A 11 -11.52 -3.47 -12.02
CA GLN A 11 -11.10 -2.73 -10.83
C GLN A 11 -10.75 -3.66 -9.66
N TRP A 12 -11.57 -4.69 -9.43
CA TRP A 12 -11.30 -5.67 -8.38
C TRP A 12 -10.13 -6.58 -8.70
N VAL A 13 -9.97 -6.98 -9.96
CA VAL A 13 -8.79 -7.73 -10.41
C VAL A 13 -7.51 -6.94 -10.16
N TRP A 14 -7.48 -5.65 -10.55
CA TRP A 14 -6.32 -4.80 -10.28
C TRP A 14 -6.07 -4.57 -8.79
N GLY A 15 -7.12 -4.47 -7.99
CA GLY A 15 -6.99 -4.41 -6.54
C GLY A 15 -6.36 -5.68 -5.97
N LEU A 16 -6.77 -6.85 -6.46
CA LEU A 16 -6.24 -8.13 -6.00
C LEU A 16 -4.78 -8.32 -6.41
N VAL A 17 -4.42 -7.92 -7.63
CA VAL A 17 -3.02 -7.86 -8.08
C VAL A 17 -2.18 -6.95 -7.18
N LEU A 18 -2.68 -5.75 -6.86
CA LEU A 18 -1.96 -4.83 -5.98
C LEU A 18 -1.83 -5.32 -4.55
N ALA A 19 -2.83 -6.05 -4.03
CA ALA A 19 -2.72 -6.70 -2.74
C ALA A 19 -1.57 -7.71 -2.72
N VAL A 20 -1.48 -8.58 -3.74
CA VAL A 20 -0.39 -9.55 -3.86
C VAL A 20 0.96 -8.87 -4.03
N VAL A 21 1.04 -7.81 -4.84
CA VAL A 21 2.27 -7.01 -5.01
C VAL A 21 2.69 -6.37 -3.69
N ALA A 22 1.75 -5.83 -2.92
CA ALA A 22 2.04 -5.24 -1.62
C ALA A 22 2.58 -6.26 -0.61
N VAL A 23 2.00 -7.46 -0.58
CA VAL A 23 2.51 -8.58 0.23
C VAL A 23 3.93 -8.97 -0.19
N GLY A 24 4.16 -9.11 -1.50
CA GLY A 24 5.48 -9.45 -2.03
C GLY A 24 6.55 -8.39 -1.73
N LEU A 25 6.21 -7.11 -1.86
CA LEU A 25 7.12 -6.00 -1.54
C LEU A 25 7.38 -5.90 -0.04
N TRP A 26 6.37 -6.14 0.80
CA TRP A 26 6.58 -6.26 2.25
C TRP A 26 7.61 -7.35 2.53
N ALA A 27 7.40 -8.56 2.02
CA ALA A 27 8.32 -9.67 2.25
C ALA A 27 9.74 -9.37 1.73
N ALA A 28 9.86 -8.71 0.58
CA ALA A 28 11.15 -8.37 -0.02
C ALA A 28 11.94 -7.29 0.74
N TRP A 29 11.26 -6.32 1.36
CA TRP A 29 11.93 -5.23 2.09
C TRP A 29 12.05 -5.47 3.59
N LEU A 30 10.98 -5.99 4.20
CA LEU A 30 10.84 -6.16 5.64
C LEU A 30 10.95 -7.63 6.07
N GLY A 31 10.73 -8.59 5.17
CA GLY A 31 10.70 -10.01 5.53
C GLY A 31 12.07 -10.67 5.66
N TRP A 32 13.12 -10.10 5.08
CA TRP A 32 14.43 -10.78 4.98
C TRP A 32 15.42 -10.44 6.09
N ASP A 33 15.38 -9.22 6.64
CA ASP A 33 16.25 -8.80 7.74
C ASP A 33 15.43 -8.15 8.83
N GLN A 34 15.28 -8.88 9.93
CA GLN A 34 14.54 -8.51 11.14
C GLN A 34 15.47 -8.43 12.37
N HIS A 35 16.76 -8.21 12.15
CA HIS A 35 17.71 -8.07 13.24
C HIS A 35 17.34 -6.86 14.10
N ARG A 36 17.32 -7.07 15.42
CA ARG A 36 17.18 -6.00 16.40
C ARG A 36 18.56 -5.55 16.81
N ASP A 37 18.86 -4.28 16.56
CA ASP A 37 20.11 -3.68 17.01
C ASP A 37 20.00 -3.29 18.49
N VAL A 38 20.86 -3.91 19.30
CA VAL A 38 20.99 -3.60 20.72
C VAL A 38 21.99 -2.47 20.86
N HIS A 39 21.53 -1.33 21.34
CA HIS A 39 22.35 -0.16 21.57
C HIS A 39 23.18 -0.32 22.86
N PRO A 40 24.29 0.40 23.01
CA PRO A 40 25.14 0.33 24.21
C PRO A 40 24.44 0.73 25.52
N ASP A 41 23.31 1.44 25.42
CA ASP A 41 22.47 1.86 26.54
C ASP A 41 21.42 0.80 26.94
N GLY A 42 21.41 -0.36 26.27
CA GLY A 42 20.47 -1.45 26.49
C GLY A 42 19.12 -1.28 25.78
N SER A 43 18.92 -0.20 25.02
CA SER A 43 17.73 -0.05 24.18
C SER A 43 17.84 -0.92 22.93
N THR A 44 16.73 -1.51 22.50
CA THR A 44 16.64 -2.23 21.23
C THR A 44 15.93 -1.36 20.23
N THR A 45 16.58 -1.06 19.10
CA THR A 45 15.87 -0.51 17.95
C THR A 45 15.16 -1.65 17.23
N GLY A 46 13.98 -1.34 16.69
CA GLY A 46 13.07 -2.32 16.13
C GLY A 46 13.68 -3.16 15.02
N PRO A 47 13.01 -4.26 14.62
CA PRO A 47 13.52 -5.14 13.57
C PRO A 47 13.55 -4.49 12.18
N TYR A 48 12.94 -3.30 12.02
CA TYR A 48 12.82 -2.61 10.75
C TYR A 48 13.60 -1.32 10.73
N GLU A 49 14.48 -1.21 9.75
CA GLU A 49 15.24 -0.01 9.49
C GLU A 49 14.47 1.00 8.64
N ALA A 50 14.70 2.29 8.89
CA ALA A 50 13.99 3.36 8.19
C ALA A 50 14.15 3.27 6.66
N TRP A 51 15.33 2.83 6.18
CA TRP A 51 15.59 2.67 4.75
C TRP A 51 14.79 1.52 4.12
N GLN A 52 14.51 0.44 4.86
CA GLN A 52 13.67 -0.66 4.36
C GLN A 52 12.24 -0.18 4.14
N VAL A 53 11.70 0.58 5.10
CA VAL A 53 10.35 1.16 5.01
C VAL A 53 10.29 2.18 3.87
N ILE A 54 11.31 3.03 3.71
CA ILE A 54 11.39 3.98 2.59
C ILE A 54 11.44 3.23 1.25
N GLY A 55 12.25 2.17 1.15
CA GLY A 55 12.32 1.32 -0.03
C GLY A 55 10.98 0.69 -0.39
N LEU A 56 10.27 0.15 0.59
CA LEU A 56 8.92 -0.39 0.43
C LEU A 56 7.94 0.67 -0.10
N VAL A 57 7.92 1.86 0.51
CA VAL A 57 7.02 2.95 0.09
C VAL A 57 7.33 3.39 -1.34
N LEU A 58 8.60 3.65 -1.65
CA LEU A 58 9.02 4.11 -2.98
C LEU A 58 8.69 3.08 -4.08
N THR A 59 8.92 1.80 -3.80
CA THR A 59 8.60 0.73 -4.77
C THR A 59 7.10 0.51 -4.92
N LEU A 60 6.29 0.70 -3.88
CA LEU A 60 4.83 0.64 -3.95
C LEU A 60 4.19 1.80 -4.73
N LEU A 61 4.80 2.98 -4.72
CA LEU A 61 4.27 4.14 -5.44
C LEU A 61 4.15 3.90 -6.95
N VAL A 62 5.08 3.12 -7.54
CA VAL A 62 5.12 2.83 -8.98
C VAL A 62 3.87 2.07 -9.45
N PRO A 63 3.54 0.87 -8.93
CA PRO A 63 2.37 0.11 -9.36
C PRO A 63 1.05 0.80 -8.97
N VAL A 64 0.99 1.50 -7.83
CA VAL A 64 -0.21 2.27 -7.44
C VAL A 64 -0.48 3.40 -8.42
N SER A 65 0.56 4.18 -8.74
CA SER A 65 0.44 5.27 -9.71
C SER A 65 -0.01 4.73 -11.06
N TRP A 66 0.57 3.63 -11.52
CA TRP A 66 0.21 3.00 -12.79
C TRP A 66 -1.28 2.59 -12.86
N VAL A 67 -1.78 1.90 -11.84
CA VAL A 67 -3.20 1.47 -11.78
C VAL A 67 -4.14 2.67 -11.66
N ALA A 68 -3.74 3.71 -10.92
CA ALA A 68 -4.47 4.97 -10.85
C ALA A 68 -4.53 5.68 -12.22
N PHE A 69 -3.41 5.72 -12.96
CA PHE A 69 -3.37 6.26 -14.33
C PHE A 69 -4.26 5.47 -15.30
N ARG A 70 -4.44 4.16 -15.10
CA ARG A 70 -5.39 3.33 -15.88
C ARG A 70 -6.86 3.56 -15.52
N GLY A 71 -7.15 4.33 -14.46
CA GLY A 71 -8.51 4.68 -14.03
C GLY A 71 -9.13 3.69 -13.04
N HIS A 72 -8.33 2.79 -12.45
CA HIS A 72 -8.78 1.82 -11.45
C HIS A 72 -8.43 2.26 -10.02
N GLY A 73 -8.62 3.55 -9.72
CA GLY A 73 -8.16 4.16 -8.46
C GLY A 73 -8.73 3.52 -7.20
N VAL A 74 -10.01 3.13 -7.19
CA VAL A 74 -10.62 2.46 -6.02
C VAL A 74 -10.01 1.07 -5.79
N GLY A 75 -9.70 0.34 -6.87
CA GLY A 75 -8.98 -0.93 -6.79
C GLY A 75 -7.58 -0.73 -6.23
N ALA A 76 -6.89 0.35 -6.63
CA ALA A 76 -5.56 0.65 -6.14
C ALA A 76 -5.49 0.93 -4.64
N VAL A 77 -6.41 1.77 -4.13
CA VAL A 77 -6.49 2.09 -2.70
C VAL A 77 -6.85 0.84 -1.88
N ALA A 78 -7.87 0.11 -2.30
CA ALA A 78 -8.33 -1.08 -1.58
C ALA A 78 -7.27 -2.19 -1.58
N GLY A 79 -6.63 -2.44 -2.73
CA GLY A 79 -5.60 -3.48 -2.87
C GLY A 79 -4.40 -3.26 -1.97
N VAL A 80 -3.85 -2.04 -1.97
CA VAL A 80 -2.68 -1.72 -1.14
C VAL A 80 -3.01 -1.72 0.35
N ALA A 81 -4.15 -1.14 0.74
CA ALA A 81 -4.56 -1.15 2.14
C ALA A 81 -4.76 -2.58 2.65
N VAL A 82 -5.47 -3.43 1.90
CA VAL A 82 -5.67 -4.83 2.30
C VAL A 82 -4.36 -5.61 2.33
N GLY A 83 -3.52 -5.49 1.29
CA GLY A 83 -2.26 -6.23 1.21
C GLY A 83 -1.29 -5.87 2.34
N LEU A 84 -1.07 -4.58 2.59
CA LEU A 84 -0.20 -4.13 3.68
C LEU A 84 -0.77 -4.49 5.06
N THR A 85 -2.05 -4.27 5.30
CA THR A 85 -2.66 -4.61 6.60
C THR A 85 -2.65 -6.12 6.86
N ALA A 86 -2.87 -6.95 5.84
CA ALA A 86 -2.79 -8.40 5.98
C ALA A 86 -1.37 -8.87 6.32
N SER A 87 -0.36 -8.32 5.65
CA SER A 87 1.04 -8.60 5.98
C SER A 87 1.40 -8.15 7.39
N ALA A 88 0.98 -6.94 7.80
CA ALA A 88 1.18 -6.42 9.16
C ALA A 88 0.55 -7.31 10.22
N ALA A 89 -0.72 -7.68 9.99
CA ALA A 89 -1.46 -8.51 10.92
C ALA A 89 -0.83 -9.90 11.04
N TYR A 90 -0.36 -10.49 9.93
CA TYR A 90 0.31 -11.78 9.96
C TYR A 90 1.65 -11.71 10.69
N ASP A 91 2.51 -10.76 10.31
CA ASP A 91 3.86 -10.57 10.86
C ASP A 91 3.85 -10.26 12.36
N TRP A 92 2.85 -9.52 12.85
CA TRP A 92 2.76 -9.12 14.26
C TRP A 92 1.80 -9.98 15.09
N SER A 93 1.15 -10.98 14.50
CA SER A 93 0.11 -11.77 15.19
C SER A 93 0.63 -12.57 16.40
N ASP A 94 1.92 -12.87 16.43
CA ASP A 94 2.55 -13.62 17.52
C ASP A 94 2.79 -12.78 18.79
N ASP A 95 2.53 -11.46 18.75
CA ASP A 95 2.62 -10.59 19.92
C ASP A 95 1.39 -10.76 20.84
N ALA A 96 1.61 -11.42 21.98
CA ALA A 96 0.59 -11.70 22.99
C ALA A 96 -0.05 -10.46 23.64
N SER A 97 0.52 -9.27 23.45
CA SER A 97 -0.01 -8.01 23.99
C SER A 97 -1.30 -7.53 23.31
N GLY A 98 -1.61 -8.03 22.11
CA GLY A 98 -2.74 -7.56 21.30
C GLY A 98 -2.52 -6.20 20.64
N LEU A 99 -1.37 -5.57 20.88
CA LEU A 99 -1.01 -4.26 20.31
C LEU A 99 -0.86 -4.32 18.77
N PHE A 100 -0.64 -5.52 18.23
CA PHE A 100 -0.56 -5.78 16.80
C PHE A 100 -1.79 -5.27 16.03
N VAL A 101 -2.99 -5.32 16.63
CA VAL A 101 -4.23 -4.84 16.00
C VAL A 101 -4.19 -3.33 15.79
N ILE A 102 -3.65 -2.58 16.76
CA ILE A 102 -3.48 -1.12 16.67
C ILE A 102 -2.46 -0.80 15.58
N GLY A 103 -1.32 -1.51 15.58
CA GLY A 103 -0.31 -1.38 14.54
C GLY A 103 -0.88 -1.63 13.15
N ALA A 104 -1.57 -2.76 12.94
CA ALA A 104 -2.20 -3.11 11.67
C ALA A 104 -3.26 -2.08 11.25
N GLY A 105 -4.00 -1.52 12.23
CA GLY A 105 -4.92 -0.40 12.02
C GLY A 105 -4.22 0.87 11.55
N MET A 106 -3.08 1.24 12.14
CA MET A 106 -2.29 2.39 11.70
C MET A 106 -1.74 2.19 10.28
N VAL A 107 -1.26 0.98 9.96
CA VAL A 107 -0.84 0.62 8.59
C VAL A 107 -2.00 0.76 7.61
N MET A 108 -3.21 0.31 7.99
CA MET A 108 -4.42 0.44 7.19
C MET A 108 -4.74 1.91 6.90
N VAL A 109 -4.79 2.75 7.93
CA VAL A 109 -5.15 4.16 7.82
C VAL A 109 -4.08 4.93 7.02
N GLY A 110 -2.80 4.68 7.30
CA GLY A 110 -1.69 5.32 6.60
C GLY A 110 -1.66 4.97 5.12
N SER A 111 -1.72 3.67 4.80
CA SER A 111 -1.70 3.20 3.42
C SER A 111 -2.93 3.63 2.62
N PHE A 112 -4.11 3.62 3.25
CA PHE A 112 -5.34 4.14 2.66
C PHE A 112 -5.23 5.63 2.36
N GLY A 113 -4.80 6.45 3.34
CA GLY A 113 -4.67 7.90 3.19
C GLY A 113 -3.71 8.29 2.07
N VAL A 114 -2.50 7.71 2.06
CA VAL A 114 -1.48 7.97 1.03
C VAL A 114 -1.97 7.54 -0.35
N SER A 115 -2.55 6.34 -0.47
CA SER A 115 -3.04 5.83 -1.76
C SER A 115 -4.21 6.68 -2.28
N ALA A 116 -5.13 7.09 -1.41
CA ALA A 116 -6.26 7.94 -1.77
C ALA A 116 -5.80 9.34 -2.24
N ALA A 117 -4.87 9.95 -1.51
CA ALA A 117 -4.27 11.23 -1.88
C ALA A 117 -3.58 11.14 -3.26
N LEU A 118 -2.79 10.09 -3.49
CA LEU A 118 -2.10 9.86 -4.76
C LEU A 118 -3.09 9.69 -5.93
N VAL A 119 -4.13 8.86 -5.75
CA VAL A 119 -5.19 8.67 -6.75
C VAL A 119 -5.92 9.99 -7.05
N ALA A 120 -6.19 10.81 -6.02
CA ALA A 120 -6.83 12.11 -6.18
C ALA A 120 -5.97 13.07 -7.00
N VAL A 121 -4.66 13.16 -6.69
CA VAL A 121 -3.69 13.98 -7.43
C VAL A 121 -3.61 13.54 -8.90
N ILE A 122 -3.45 12.24 -9.16
CA ILE A 122 -3.37 11.70 -10.53
C ILE A 122 -4.66 12.00 -11.31
N THR A 123 -5.82 11.84 -10.67
CA THR A 123 -7.11 12.14 -11.30
C THR A 123 -7.25 13.63 -11.62
N ALA A 124 -6.81 14.52 -10.72
CA ALA A 124 -6.84 15.96 -10.94
C ALA A 124 -5.92 16.39 -12.09
N VAL A 125 -4.69 15.85 -12.16
CA VAL A 125 -3.74 16.12 -13.26
C VAL A 125 -4.31 15.68 -14.60
N ARG A 126 -4.93 14.49 -14.68
CA ARG A 126 -5.55 13.98 -15.92
C ARG A 126 -6.70 14.86 -16.40
N ARG A 127 -7.52 15.38 -15.48
CA ARG A 127 -8.63 16.30 -15.83
C ARG A 127 -8.10 17.62 -16.39
N ARG A 128 -7.01 18.16 -15.83
CA ARG A 128 -6.37 19.39 -16.31
C ARG A 128 -5.73 19.21 -17.69
N GLY A 129 -4.99 18.12 -17.91
CA GLY A 129 -4.37 17.83 -19.21
C GLY A 129 -5.40 17.63 -20.34
N GLY A 130 -6.55 17.03 -20.03
CA GLY A 130 -7.64 16.87 -20.99
C GLY A 130 -8.38 18.18 -21.32
N ALA A 131 -8.34 19.18 -20.43
CA ALA A 131 -8.93 20.49 -20.66
C ALA A 131 -8.05 21.38 -21.56
N VAL A 132 -6.72 21.27 -21.43
CA VAL A 132 -5.76 22.01 -22.27
C VAL A 132 -5.72 21.47 -23.71
N SER A 133 -5.95 20.17 -23.91
CA SER A 133 -5.95 19.54 -25.25
C SER A 133 -7.21 19.83 -26.10
N ARG A 134 -8.22 20.54 -25.58
CA ARG A 134 -9.48 20.83 -26.28
C ARG A 134 -9.65 22.30 -26.70
N LEU A 135 -8.61 23.11 -26.54
CA LEU A 135 -8.51 24.50 -26.98
C LEU A 135 -7.58 24.57 -28.19
#